data_AF-A0A9E5Y3H0-F1
#
_entry.id   AF-A0A9E5Y3H0-F1
#
_cell.length_a   1.000
_cell.length_b   1.000
_cell.length_c   1.000
_cell.angle_alpha   90.00
_cell.angle_beta   90.00
_cell.angle_gamma   90.00
#
_symmetry.space_group_name_H-M   'P 1'
#
loop_
_entity.id
_entity.type
_entity.pdbx_description
1 polymer ?
#
loop_
_entity_poly.entity_id
_entity_poly.type
_entity_poly.pdbx_seq_one_letter_code
_entity_poly.pdbx_strand_id
1 'polypeptide(L)'
;MHKIGYLGPRGTFSEEAALRHLGERKGETAGCSSIEEIFSGVAEGRFDEGIVPVENSIEGSVGAVLDLLAGPFDLAVRGEVLLPVCQSLMVRPGTRLDQVEKVFSHSQALAQCSRFLRRELPGALPVECSSTAAAAAKVAGSSRPWAALGPARAAAVYGLQVVVPAANDYPDNATRFWVLGREQVPCAAAHGYKTSIIFGLQDRPGALYAVLREFALRGINLTRIESRPAKKNLGNYVFFIDFLGSQGQPGVQEVLGGVASLTVGLKILGSYPAWNCAGTDAFASGGREASLTLAGLRRELDAVDARIAELLAQRTRLIDRVASLKQNEGNIRDPLREEQILSRVRQLSLTAGGDTELAEEVWRVILRHSVRRQASRLASGAAGNRQQALPQAP
;
A
#
# COMPACT_ATOMS: atom_id res chain seq x y z
N MET A 1 11.10 -3.31 28.69
CA MET A 1 11.57 -2.60 27.47
C MET A 1 10.78 -3.22 26.33
N HIS A 2 10.09 -2.43 25.51
CA HIS A 2 9.15 -2.97 24.50
C HIS A 2 9.91 -3.77 23.45
N LYS A 3 9.55 -5.03 23.20
CA LYS A 3 10.32 -5.93 22.35
C LYS A 3 9.49 -6.42 21.16
N ILE A 4 9.99 -6.20 19.95
CA ILE A 4 9.29 -6.54 18.70
C ILE A 4 10.03 -7.64 17.94
N GLY A 5 9.39 -8.79 17.76
CA GLY A 5 9.90 -9.87 16.91
C GLY A 5 9.63 -9.61 15.43
N TYR A 6 10.58 -9.94 14.55
CA TYR A 6 10.40 -9.84 13.09
C TYR A 6 11.15 -10.97 12.37
N LEU A 7 10.82 -11.22 11.09
CA LEU A 7 11.53 -12.24 10.31
C LEU A 7 12.93 -11.76 9.92
N GLY A 8 13.95 -12.36 10.54
CA GLY A 8 15.36 -12.01 10.39
C GLY A 8 15.96 -12.40 9.04
N PRO A 9 17.26 -12.12 8.84
CA PRO A 9 18.20 -11.51 9.80
C PRO A 9 18.10 -9.96 9.85
N ARG A 10 19.01 -9.28 10.57
CA ARG A 10 19.10 -7.81 10.58
C ARG A 10 19.40 -7.27 9.18
N GLY A 11 18.84 -6.12 8.84
CA GLY A 11 18.94 -5.50 7.52
C GLY A 11 17.90 -6.02 6.51
N THR A 12 16.83 -6.69 6.94
CA THR A 12 15.71 -7.07 6.07
C THR A 12 14.62 -6.00 6.04
N PHE A 13 13.71 -6.06 5.06
CA PHE A 13 12.49 -5.24 5.05
C PHE A 13 11.61 -5.45 6.29
N SER A 14 11.62 -6.66 6.87
CA SER A 14 10.92 -6.95 8.12
C SER A 14 11.52 -6.22 9.32
N GLU A 15 12.86 -6.09 9.40
CA GLU A 15 13.49 -5.24 10.43
C GLU A 15 13.10 -3.77 10.23
N GLU A 16 13.12 -3.29 8.99
CA GLU A 16 12.75 -1.91 8.67
C GLU A 16 11.29 -1.61 9.03
N ALA A 17 10.37 -2.52 8.74
CA ALA A 17 8.97 -2.42 9.16
C ALA A 17 8.84 -2.40 10.69
N ALA A 18 9.60 -3.24 11.40
CA ALA A 18 9.59 -3.27 12.86
C ALA A 18 10.14 -1.99 13.48
N LEU A 19 11.23 -1.44 12.94
CA LEU A 19 11.79 -0.15 13.37
C LEU A 19 10.83 1.00 13.08
N ARG A 20 10.17 1.00 11.93
CA ARG A 20 9.18 2.02 11.56
C ARG A 20 7.96 1.98 12.48
N HIS A 21 7.48 0.78 12.85
CA HIS A 21 6.44 0.64 13.86
C HIS A 21 6.93 1.13 15.22
N LEU A 22 8.12 0.72 15.66
CA LEU A 22 8.68 1.12 16.95
C LEU A 22 8.75 2.64 17.09
N GLY A 23 9.17 3.34 16.03
CA GLY A 23 9.33 4.80 16.03
C GLY A 23 10.36 5.23 17.08
N GLU A 24 10.06 6.27 17.86
CA GLU A 24 10.91 6.70 18.97
C GLU A 24 10.58 6.04 20.31
N ARG A 25 9.66 5.06 20.33
CA ARG A 25 9.34 4.35 21.56
C ARG A 25 10.58 3.61 22.05
N LYS A 26 10.83 3.66 23.37
CA LYS A 26 11.91 2.89 23.99
C LYS A 26 11.63 1.39 23.84
N GLY A 27 12.39 0.74 22.97
CA GLY A 27 12.26 -0.69 22.72
C GLY A 27 13.42 -1.25 21.90
N GLU A 28 13.35 -2.54 21.62
CA GLU A 28 14.31 -3.27 20.81
C GLU A 28 13.60 -4.16 19.80
N THR A 29 14.27 -4.43 18.67
CA THR A 29 13.80 -5.38 17.66
C THR A 29 14.63 -6.67 17.74
N ALA A 30 13.98 -7.81 17.54
CA ALA A 30 14.59 -9.13 17.61
C ALA A 30 14.32 -9.92 16.32
N GLY A 31 15.39 -10.28 15.61
CA GLY A 31 15.30 -11.10 14.41
C GLY A 31 15.06 -12.57 14.76
N CYS A 32 13.97 -13.12 14.24
CA CYS A 32 13.59 -14.52 14.38
C CYS A 32 13.98 -15.30 13.12
N SER A 33 14.19 -16.60 13.27
CA SER A 33 14.54 -17.52 12.19
C SER A 33 13.34 -17.94 11.32
N SER A 34 12.12 -17.85 11.86
CA SER A 34 10.89 -18.22 11.16
C SER A 34 9.70 -17.37 11.59
N ILE A 35 8.62 -17.39 10.79
CA ILE A 35 7.36 -16.73 11.15
C ILE A 35 6.74 -17.40 12.39
N GLU A 36 6.83 -18.73 12.49
CA GLU A 36 6.31 -19.47 13.63
C GLU A 36 6.99 -19.11 14.95
N GLU A 37 8.29 -18.81 14.92
CA GLU A 37 9.02 -18.30 16.10
C GLU A 37 8.50 -16.94 16.57
N ILE A 38 8.07 -16.08 15.64
CA ILE A 38 7.45 -14.78 15.97
C ILE A 38 6.11 -15.03 16.67
N PHE A 39 5.28 -15.91 16.11
CA PHE A 39 3.97 -16.24 16.67
C PHE A 39 4.08 -16.85 18.08
N SER A 40 4.93 -17.88 18.24
CA SER A 40 5.17 -18.48 19.56
C SER A 40 5.78 -17.47 20.52
N GLY A 41 6.71 -16.64 20.08
CA GLY A 41 7.34 -15.62 20.92
C GLY A 41 6.38 -14.56 21.44
N VAL A 42 5.40 -14.15 20.62
CA VAL A 42 4.34 -13.24 21.07
C VAL A 42 3.37 -13.96 22.02
N ALA A 43 2.95 -15.18 21.69
CA ALA A 43 2.03 -15.96 22.51
C ALA A 43 2.60 -16.25 23.91
N GLU A 44 3.88 -16.60 23.99
CA GLU A 44 4.61 -16.90 25.23
C GLU A 44 5.06 -15.64 25.98
N GLY A 45 4.94 -14.46 25.38
CA GLY A 45 5.39 -13.19 25.98
C GLY A 45 6.88 -12.93 25.93
N ARG A 46 7.64 -13.67 25.11
CA ARG A 46 9.03 -13.35 24.79
C ARG A 46 9.13 -12.06 23.97
N PHE A 47 8.11 -11.75 23.17
CA PHE A 47 7.94 -10.50 22.44
C PHE A 47 6.62 -9.85 22.86
N ASP A 48 6.63 -8.51 22.99
CA ASP A 48 5.40 -7.75 23.24
C ASP A 48 4.55 -7.70 21.96
N GLU A 49 5.20 -7.57 20.81
CA GLU A 49 4.56 -7.52 19.49
C GLU A 49 5.39 -8.29 18.44
N GLY A 50 4.73 -8.72 17.36
CA GLY A 50 5.35 -9.40 16.23
C GLY A 50 5.03 -8.73 14.91
N ILE A 51 6.02 -8.53 14.04
CA ILE A 51 5.85 -7.92 12.71
C ILE A 51 5.96 -9.01 11.66
N VAL A 52 4.88 -9.20 10.91
CA VAL A 52 4.79 -10.27 9.90
C VAL A 52 4.31 -9.72 8.56
N PRO A 53 4.94 -10.07 7.43
CA PRO A 53 4.47 -9.66 6.12
C PRO A 53 3.18 -10.43 5.80
N VAL A 54 2.12 -9.72 5.41
CA VAL A 54 0.82 -10.34 5.09
C VAL A 54 0.53 -10.32 3.60
N GLU A 55 1.02 -9.30 2.89
CA GLU A 55 0.72 -9.08 1.47
C GLU A 55 1.84 -8.29 0.81
N ASN A 56 2.24 -8.68 -0.39
CA ASN A 56 3.12 -7.91 -1.27
C ASN A 56 2.37 -7.58 -2.58
N SER A 57 2.55 -6.37 -3.11
CA SER A 57 1.83 -5.92 -4.31
C SER A 57 2.18 -6.68 -5.59
N ILE A 58 3.29 -7.42 -5.62
CA ILE A 58 3.73 -8.23 -6.77
C ILE A 58 3.46 -9.72 -6.52
N GLU A 59 3.76 -10.24 -5.33
CA GLU A 59 3.67 -11.68 -5.03
C GLU A 59 2.36 -12.12 -4.40
N GLY A 60 1.52 -11.17 -3.99
CA GLY A 60 0.27 -11.44 -3.28
C GLY A 60 0.51 -11.79 -1.81
N SER A 61 -0.36 -12.62 -1.26
CA SER A 61 -0.43 -12.87 0.17
C SER A 61 0.58 -13.88 0.69
N VAL A 62 1.04 -13.66 1.93
CA VAL A 62 1.96 -14.56 2.63
C VAL A 62 1.15 -15.65 3.35
N GLY A 63 0.90 -16.76 2.65
CA GLY A 63 0.04 -17.85 3.13
C GLY A 63 0.44 -18.44 4.49
N ALA A 64 1.73 -18.46 4.83
CA ALA A 64 2.20 -18.96 6.12
C ALA A 64 1.64 -18.16 7.32
N VAL A 65 1.53 -16.84 7.19
CA VAL A 65 0.96 -15.97 8.25
C VAL A 65 -0.52 -16.25 8.41
N LEU A 66 -1.24 -16.38 7.30
CA LEU A 66 -2.67 -16.66 7.29
C LEU A 66 -2.99 -18.03 7.91
N ASP A 67 -2.20 -19.05 7.56
CA ASP A 67 -2.35 -20.40 8.10
C ASP A 67 -2.12 -20.45 9.61
N LEU A 68 -1.13 -19.70 10.14
CA LEU A 68 -0.86 -19.64 11.57
C LEU A 68 -1.97 -18.92 12.34
N LEU A 69 -2.54 -17.84 11.77
CA LEU A 69 -3.66 -17.11 12.38
C LEU A 69 -4.98 -17.89 12.38
N ALA A 70 -5.21 -18.70 11.34
CA ALA A 70 -6.33 -19.65 11.27
C ALA A 70 -6.09 -20.92 12.12
N GLY A 71 -4.86 -21.12 12.58
CA GLY A 71 -4.42 -22.27 13.34
C GLY A 71 -4.56 -22.09 14.87
N PRO A 72 -3.59 -22.59 15.65
CA PRO A 72 -3.70 -22.68 17.11
C PRO A 72 -3.45 -21.35 17.84
N PHE A 73 -2.91 -20.34 17.16
CA PHE A 73 -2.52 -19.10 17.80
C PHE A 73 -3.71 -18.15 17.96
N ASP A 74 -3.97 -17.72 19.19
CA ASP A 74 -4.96 -16.68 19.49
C ASP A 74 -4.25 -15.33 19.66
N LEU A 75 -3.81 -14.78 18.54
CA LEU A 75 -3.17 -13.47 18.47
C LEU A 75 -4.08 -12.47 17.76
N ALA A 76 -4.03 -11.22 18.21
CA ALA A 76 -4.74 -10.11 17.65
C ALA A 76 -3.86 -9.29 16.69
N VAL A 77 -4.46 -8.79 15.61
CA VAL A 77 -3.85 -7.76 14.76
C VAL A 77 -4.12 -6.40 15.39
N ARG A 78 -3.04 -5.73 15.79
CA ARG A 78 -3.05 -4.46 16.52
C ARG A 78 -2.74 -3.24 15.64
N GLY A 79 -2.24 -3.48 14.44
CA GLY A 79 -1.80 -2.44 13.53
C GLY A 79 -1.33 -3.02 12.21
N GLU A 80 -1.05 -2.13 11.27
CA GLU A 80 -0.41 -2.47 10.01
C GLU A 80 0.67 -1.46 9.65
N VAL A 81 1.67 -1.91 8.90
CA VAL A 81 2.74 -1.08 8.34
C VAL A 81 2.80 -1.35 6.84
N LEU A 82 2.73 -0.30 6.02
CA LEU A 82 2.98 -0.43 4.58
C LEU A 82 4.37 0.09 4.26
N LEU A 83 5.23 -0.80 3.79
CA LEU A 83 6.61 -0.46 3.44
C LEU A 83 6.80 -0.54 1.92
N PRO A 84 7.12 0.59 1.25
CA PRO A 84 7.60 0.55 -0.12
C PRO A 84 8.87 -0.30 -0.20
N VAL A 85 8.87 -1.29 -1.08
CA VAL A 85 10.00 -2.19 -1.28
C VAL A 85 10.94 -1.56 -2.28
N CYS A 86 12.00 -0.93 -1.76
CA CYS A 86 13.05 -0.34 -2.57
C CYS A 86 14.37 -1.09 -2.38
N GLN A 87 14.80 -1.80 -3.41
CA GLN A 87 16.14 -2.38 -3.51
C GLN A 87 17.14 -1.28 -3.85
N SER A 88 18.20 -1.21 -3.06
CA SER A 88 19.36 -0.36 -3.29
C SER A 88 20.56 -1.22 -3.67
N LEU A 89 21.34 -0.75 -4.64
CA LEU A 89 22.65 -1.31 -4.95
C LEU A 89 23.66 -0.77 -3.94
N MET A 90 24.35 -1.67 -3.26
CA MET A 90 25.35 -1.34 -2.24
C MET A 90 26.65 -2.10 -2.47
N VAL A 91 27.77 -1.43 -2.16
CA VAL A 91 29.13 -1.96 -2.34
C VAL A 91 29.95 -1.61 -1.10
N ARG A 92 31.13 -2.22 -0.93
CA ARG A 92 32.06 -1.74 0.10
C ARG A 92 32.58 -0.35 -0.26
N PRO A 93 32.78 0.55 0.74
CA PRO A 93 33.34 1.87 0.49
C PRO A 93 34.61 1.83 -0.36
N GLY A 94 34.70 2.71 -1.35
CA GLY A 94 35.83 2.77 -2.29
C GLY A 94 35.76 1.79 -3.47
N THR A 95 34.77 0.88 -3.52
CA THR A 95 34.54 0.02 -4.69
C THR A 95 33.96 0.85 -5.83
N ARG A 96 34.57 0.80 -7.01
CA ARG A 96 34.05 1.45 -8.21
C ARG A 96 33.03 0.55 -8.91
N LEU A 97 31.95 1.15 -9.43
CA LEU A 97 30.86 0.42 -10.10
C LEU A 97 31.32 -0.33 -11.36
N ASP A 98 32.27 0.25 -12.10
CA ASP A 98 32.85 -0.34 -13.32
C ASP A 98 33.70 -1.60 -13.06
N GLN A 99 34.07 -1.85 -11.80
CA GLN A 99 34.84 -3.02 -11.39
C GLN A 99 33.97 -4.14 -10.82
N VAL A 100 32.66 -3.94 -10.69
CA VAL A 100 31.77 -4.91 -10.04
C VAL A 100 31.68 -6.20 -10.85
N GLU A 101 32.18 -7.31 -10.28
CA GLU A 101 32.20 -8.63 -10.92
C GLU A 101 30.91 -9.42 -10.69
N LYS A 102 30.30 -9.27 -9.51
CA LYS A 102 29.17 -10.08 -9.06
C LYS A 102 28.19 -9.24 -8.25
N VAL A 103 26.89 -9.50 -8.44
CA VAL A 103 25.81 -8.89 -7.65
C VAL A 103 25.07 -9.98 -6.89
N PHE A 104 25.07 -9.89 -5.57
CA PHE A 104 24.41 -10.87 -4.69
C PHE A 104 23.06 -10.35 -4.21
N SER A 105 22.04 -11.20 -4.21
CA SER A 105 20.77 -10.93 -3.52
C SER A 105 19.89 -12.17 -3.41
N HIS A 106 18.70 -12.03 -2.81
CA HIS A 106 17.65 -13.04 -2.94
C HIS A 106 17.14 -13.12 -4.40
N SER A 107 16.71 -14.30 -4.86
CA SER A 107 16.23 -14.51 -6.24
C SER A 107 15.16 -13.51 -6.66
N GLN A 108 14.20 -13.22 -5.78
CA GLN A 108 13.16 -12.22 -6.02
C GLN A 108 13.73 -10.81 -6.24
N ALA A 109 14.70 -10.38 -5.42
CA ALA A 109 15.29 -9.05 -5.54
C ALA A 109 16.14 -8.92 -6.82
N LEU A 110 16.83 -10.00 -7.21
CA LEU A 110 17.55 -10.05 -8.50
C LEU A 110 16.58 -9.94 -9.68
N ALA A 111 15.45 -10.65 -9.64
CA ALA A 111 14.42 -10.57 -10.66
C ALA A 111 13.82 -9.16 -10.76
N GLN A 112 13.56 -8.52 -9.62
CA GLN A 112 13.02 -7.16 -9.53
C GLN A 112 13.99 -6.07 -10.01
N CYS A 113 15.29 -6.37 -10.14
CA CYS A 113 16.31 -5.42 -10.62
C CYS A 113 16.94 -5.86 -11.94
N SER A 114 16.34 -6.81 -12.65
CA SER A 114 16.97 -7.46 -13.81
C SER A 114 17.22 -6.51 -14.98
N ARG A 115 16.35 -5.52 -15.22
CA ARG A 115 16.56 -4.51 -16.28
C ARG A 115 17.61 -3.51 -15.86
N PHE A 116 17.58 -3.07 -14.61
CA PHE A 116 18.63 -2.23 -14.02
C PHE A 116 20.01 -2.89 -14.16
N LEU A 117 20.17 -4.15 -13.74
CA LEU A 117 21.44 -4.86 -13.80
C LEU A 117 21.97 -5.00 -15.23
N ARG A 118 21.11 -5.32 -16.20
CA ARG A 118 21.50 -5.41 -17.62
C ARG A 118 21.94 -4.07 -18.20
N ARG A 119 21.38 -2.95 -17.71
CA ARG A 119 21.69 -1.61 -18.22
C ARG A 119 22.93 -1.01 -17.58
N GLU A 120 23.03 -1.07 -16.25
CA GLU A 120 24.08 -0.38 -15.49
C GLU A 120 25.30 -1.26 -15.20
N LEU A 121 25.12 -2.58 -15.13
CA LEU A 121 26.16 -3.55 -14.77
C LEU A 121 26.16 -4.78 -15.71
N PRO A 122 26.27 -4.60 -17.04
CA PRO A 122 26.13 -5.70 -18.01
C PRO A 122 27.18 -6.81 -17.86
N GLY A 123 28.35 -6.50 -17.27
CA GLY A 123 29.42 -7.46 -17.02
C GLY A 123 29.34 -8.17 -15.65
N ALA A 124 28.43 -7.75 -14.76
CA ALA A 124 28.34 -8.33 -13.43
C ALA A 124 27.43 -9.57 -13.41
N LEU A 125 27.88 -10.65 -12.79
CA LEU A 125 27.10 -11.88 -12.66
C LEU A 125 26.13 -11.81 -11.46
N PRO A 126 24.80 -11.95 -11.65
CA PRO A 126 23.86 -12.09 -10.55
C PRO A 126 24.04 -13.44 -9.83
N VAL A 127 24.08 -13.43 -8.50
CA VAL A 127 24.27 -14.63 -7.67
C VAL A 127 23.24 -14.67 -6.54
N GLU A 128 22.48 -15.77 -6.48
CA GLU A 128 21.44 -15.96 -5.47
C GLU A 128 22.02 -16.20 -4.07
N CYS A 129 21.32 -15.67 -3.05
CA CYS A 129 21.55 -15.85 -1.63
C CYS A 129 20.22 -16.11 -0.92
N SER A 130 20.28 -16.62 0.32
CA SER A 130 19.09 -16.93 1.12
C SER A 130 18.26 -15.71 1.53
N SER A 131 18.85 -14.51 1.54
CA SER A 131 18.13 -13.25 1.79
C SER A 131 18.94 -12.06 1.25
N THR A 132 18.28 -10.89 1.13
CA THR A 132 18.93 -9.61 0.79
C THR A 132 19.98 -9.21 1.84
N ALA A 133 19.68 -9.44 3.12
CA ALA A 133 20.61 -9.19 4.22
C ALA A 133 21.81 -10.15 4.21
N ALA A 134 21.61 -11.43 3.92
CA ALA A 134 22.72 -12.38 3.76
C ALA A 134 23.65 -11.98 2.59
N ALA A 135 23.09 -11.41 1.52
CA ALA A 135 23.86 -10.88 0.41
C ALA A 135 24.73 -9.68 0.83
N ALA A 136 24.17 -8.74 1.59
CA ALA A 136 24.92 -7.61 2.13
C ALA A 136 26.06 -8.08 3.06
N ALA A 137 25.79 -9.01 3.97
CA ALA A 137 26.81 -9.60 4.84
C ALA A 137 27.95 -10.25 4.04
N LYS A 138 27.62 -10.99 2.97
CA LYS A 138 28.59 -11.64 2.09
C LYS A 138 29.50 -10.65 1.37
N VAL A 139 28.94 -9.52 0.91
CA VAL A 139 29.71 -8.47 0.23
C VAL A 139 30.62 -7.73 1.21
N ALA A 140 30.13 -7.47 2.43
CA ALA A 140 30.91 -6.84 3.49
C ALA A 140 32.12 -7.69 3.91
N GLY A 141 31.96 -9.01 3.97
CA GLY A 141 33.03 -9.94 4.36
C GLY A 141 34.02 -10.31 3.24
N SER A 142 33.83 -9.82 2.01
CA SER A 142 34.73 -10.11 0.88
C SER A 142 35.72 -8.96 0.65
N SER A 143 36.83 -9.22 -0.03
CA SER A 143 37.74 -8.19 -0.57
C SER A 143 37.59 -7.97 -2.08
N ARG A 144 36.79 -8.81 -2.75
CA ARG A 144 36.50 -8.72 -4.18
C ARG A 144 35.52 -7.57 -4.48
N PRO A 145 35.56 -6.95 -5.67
CA PRO A 145 34.65 -5.87 -6.05
C PRO A 145 33.25 -6.45 -6.34
N TRP A 146 32.51 -6.73 -5.28
CA TRP A 146 31.17 -7.29 -5.33
C TRP A 146 30.16 -6.26 -4.87
N ALA A 147 28.93 -6.39 -5.36
CA ALA A 147 27.79 -5.60 -4.95
C ALA A 147 26.69 -6.48 -4.36
N ALA A 148 25.85 -5.89 -3.51
CA ALA A 148 24.62 -6.50 -3.02
C ALA A 148 23.41 -5.66 -3.45
N LEU A 149 22.28 -6.32 -3.65
CA LEU A 149 20.98 -5.66 -3.72
C LEU A 149 20.19 -5.97 -2.44
N GLY A 150 19.57 -4.95 -1.85
CA GLY A 150 18.80 -5.09 -0.63
C GLY A 150 18.23 -3.75 -0.15
N PRO A 151 17.47 -3.73 0.95
CA PRO A 151 17.03 -2.47 1.55
C PRO A 151 18.23 -1.61 1.94
N ALA A 152 18.11 -0.29 1.82
CA ALA A 152 19.15 0.66 2.22
C ALA A 152 19.61 0.44 3.69
N ARG A 153 18.69 -0.04 4.54
CA ARG A 153 18.99 -0.43 5.93
C ARG A 153 20.13 -1.44 6.04
N ALA A 154 20.22 -2.41 5.13
CA ALA A 154 21.30 -3.41 5.13
C ALA A 154 22.68 -2.75 5.01
N ALA A 155 22.80 -1.67 4.23
CA ALA A 155 24.07 -0.98 4.06
C ALA A 155 24.57 -0.40 5.39
N ALA A 156 23.68 0.23 6.17
CA ALA A 156 24.02 0.74 7.50
C ALA A 156 24.37 -0.37 8.51
N VAL A 157 23.68 -1.52 8.44
CA VAL A 157 23.93 -2.66 9.34
C VAL A 157 25.28 -3.33 9.07
N TYR A 158 25.66 -3.46 7.79
CA TYR A 158 26.85 -4.21 7.38
C TYR A 158 28.03 -3.33 6.95
N GLY A 159 27.95 -2.01 7.15
CA GLY A 159 29.04 -1.07 6.81
C GLY A 159 29.30 -0.93 5.31
N LEU A 160 28.25 -1.08 4.49
CA LEU A 160 28.32 -0.87 3.04
C LEU A 160 27.90 0.55 2.67
N GLN A 161 28.32 0.99 1.49
CA GLN A 161 27.91 2.24 0.88
C GLN A 161 26.80 1.97 -0.15
N VAL A 162 25.69 2.70 -0.02
CA VAL A 162 24.66 2.73 -1.07
C VAL A 162 25.18 3.58 -2.23
N VAL A 163 25.24 2.98 -3.42
CA VAL A 163 25.69 3.63 -4.66
C VAL A 163 24.54 3.96 -5.59
N VAL A 164 23.49 3.11 -5.60
CA VAL A 164 22.23 3.42 -6.28
C VAL A 164 21.08 3.16 -5.30
N PRO A 165 20.36 4.19 -4.84
CA PRO A 165 19.35 4.04 -3.80
C PRO A 165 18.07 3.33 -4.28
N ALA A 166 17.75 3.39 -5.57
CA ALA A 166 16.56 2.77 -6.16
C ALA A 166 16.91 2.03 -7.45
N ALA A 167 17.20 0.74 -7.33
CA ALA A 167 17.59 -0.17 -8.42
C ALA A 167 16.42 -1.02 -8.97
N ASN A 168 15.21 -0.82 -8.45
CA ASN A 168 14.02 -1.60 -8.83
C ASN A 168 13.55 -1.27 -10.24
N ASP A 169 13.10 -2.29 -10.96
CA ASP A 169 12.48 -2.15 -12.27
C ASP A 169 11.04 -1.59 -12.17
N TYR A 170 10.36 -1.80 -11.04
CA TYR A 170 9.00 -1.34 -10.76
C TYR A 170 8.96 -0.49 -9.48
N PRO A 171 8.59 0.80 -9.56
CA PRO A 171 8.59 1.69 -8.40
C PRO A 171 7.42 1.44 -7.43
N ASP A 172 6.31 0.88 -7.92
CA ASP A 172 5.07 0.68 -7.16
C ASP A 172 5.03 -0.66 -6.38
N ASN A 173 6.18 -1.11 -5.88
CA ASN A 173 6.26 -2.31 -5.04
C ASN A 173 6.11 -1.94 -3.56
N ALA A 174 5.17 -2.59 -2.86
CA ALA A 174 5.00 -2.40 -1.43
C ALA A 174 4.63 -3.71 -0.75
N THR A 175 5.11 -3.87 0.48
CA THR A 175 4.74 -4.97 1.36
C THR A 175 3.96 -4.42 2.54
N ARG A 176 2.78 -4.99 2.77
CA ARG A 176 1.97 -4.76 3.95
C ARG A 176 2.38 -5.75 5.03
N PHE A 177 2.60 -5.23 6.22
CA PHE A 177 2.91 -5.99 7.43
C PHE A 177 1.79 -5.82 8.44
N TRP A 178 1.52 -6.87 9.19
CA TRP A 178 0.68 -6.81 10.39
C TRP A 178 1.54 -6.75 11.65
N VAL A 179 1.05 -5.99 12.62
CA VAL A 179 1.52 -5.95 14.00
C VAL A 179 0.65 -6.90 14.80
N LEU A 180 1.21 -8.01 15.27
CA LEU A 180 0.53 -8.99 16.11
C LEU A 180 0.80 -8.70 17.58
N GLY A 181 -0.18 -8.96 18.44
CA GLY A 181 -0.02 -9.01 19.89
C GLY A 181 -1.03 -9.94 20.54
N ARG A 182 -0.94 -10.10 21.86
CA ARG A 182 -1.81 -11.02 22.62
C ARG A 182 -3.23 -10.47 22.81
N GLU A 183 -3.38 -9.17 22.91
CA GLU A 183 -4.65 -8.51 23.16
C GLU A 183 -5.05 -7.62 21.99
N GLN A 184 -6.35 -7.48 21.76
CA GLN A 184 -6.87 -6.51 20.80
C GLN A 184 -6.64 -5.08 21.29
N VAL A 185 -6.53 -4.14 20.36
CA VAL A 185 -6.47 -2.72 20.70
C VAL A 185 -7.88 -2.25 21.10
N PRO A 186 -8.04 -1.48 22.20
CA PRO A 186 -9.30 -0.87 22.54
C PRO A 186 -9.88 -0.09 21.35
N CYS A 187 -11.07 -0.47 20.93
CA CYS A 187 -11.69 0.06 19.72
C CYS A 187 -12.37 1.39 20.03
N ALA A 188 -11.82 2.50 19.52
CA ALA A 188 -12.56 3.76 19.46
C ALA A 188 -13.60 3.68 18.32
N ALA A 189 -14.74 4.38 18.46
CA ALA A 189 -15.70 4.61 17.37
C ALA A 189 -15.17 5.65 16.35
N ALA A 190 -13.85 5.66 16.11
CA ALA A 190 -13.19 6.61 15.24
C ALA A 190 -13.21 6.13 13.79
N HIS A 191 -13.21 7.09 12.87
CA HIS A 191 -12.90 6.83 11.46
C HIS A 191 -11.43 6.41 11.34
N GLY A 192 -11.10 5.75 10.24
CA GLY A 192 -9.71 5.42 9.95
C GLY A 192 -9.22 4.05 10.40
N TYR A 193 -10.12 3.21 10.89
CA TYR A 193 -9.81 1.84 11.31
C TYR A 193 -10.07 0.85 10.18
N LYS A 194 -9.33 -0.25 10.23
CA LYS A 194 -9.56 -1.47 9.48
C LYS A 194 -9.87 -2.58 10.46
N THR A 195 -10.78 -3.47 10.09
CA THR A 195 -11.07 -4.69 10.84
C THR A 195 -10.76 -5.89 9.98
N SER A 196 -10.06 -6.86 10.56
CA SER A 196 -9.71 -8.12 9.90
C SER A 196 -10.46 -9.27 10.56
N ILE A 197 -11.06 -10.13 9.73
CA ILE A 197 -11.81 -11.31 10.17
C ILE A 197 -11.37 -12.56 9.41
N ILE A 198 -11.50 -13.69 10.09
CA ILE A 198 -11.34 -15.03 9.54
C ILE A 198 -12.65 -15.78 9.78
N PHE A 199 -13.15 -16.50 8.79
CA PHE A 199 -14.30 -17.37 8.99
C PHE A 199 -14.29 -18.56 8.02
N GLY A 200 -14.91 -19.66 8.44
CA GLY A 200 -15.21 -20.80 7.58
C GLY A 200 -16.56 -20.66 6.89
N LEU A 201 -16.68 -21.23 5.69
CA LEU A 201 -17.96 -21.41 5.01
C LEU A 201 -18.22 -22.87 4.68
N GLN A 202 -19.49 -23.25 4.72
CA GLN A 202 -19.94 -24.49 4.09
C GLN A 202 -19.87 -24.34 2.58
N ASP A 203 -19.38 -25.38 1.89
CA ASP A 203 -19.27 -25.39 0.44
C ASP A 203 -20.65 -25.54 -0.20
N ARG A 204 -21.30 -24.42 -0.50
CA ARG A 204 -22.55 -24.36 -1.24
C ARG A 204 -22.63 -23.10 -2.10
N PRO A 205 -23.33 -23.16 -3.25
CA PRO A 205 -23.55 -22.00 -4.09
C PRO A 205 -24.13 -20.82 -3.30
N GLY A 206 -23.53 -19.63 -3.51
CA GLY A 206 -23.98 -18.39 -2.88
C GLY A 206 -23.56 -18.19 -1.42
N ALA A 207 -22.83 -19.11 -0.79
CA ALA A 207 -22.39 -18.97 0.61
C ALA A 207 -21.54 -17.70 0.82
N LEU A 208 -20.52 -17.49 -0.01
CA LEU A 208 -19.70 -16.29 0.06
C LEU A 208 -20.49 -15.02 -0.29
N TYR A 209 -21.36 -15.10 -1.30
CA TYR A 209 -22.20 -13.97 -1.69
C TYR A 209 -23.09 -13.48 -0.54
N ALA A 210 -23.67 -14.40 0.24
CA ALA A 210 -24.48 -14.03 1.40
C ALA A 210 -23.67 -13.22 2.43
N VAL A 211 -22.41 -13.59 2.66
CA VAL A 211 -21.50 -12.83 3.54
C VAL A 211 -21.16 -11.46 2.94
N LEU A 212 -20.77 -11.39 1.67
CA LEU A 212 -20.41 -10.12 1.02
C LEU A 212 -21.60 -9.15 0.94
N ARG A 213 -22.81 -9.68 0.83
CA ARG A 213 -24.05 -8.90 0.85
C ARG A 213 -24.23 -8.14 2.17
N GLU A 214 -23.83 -8.69 3.31
CA GLU A 214 -23.94 -8.00 4.61
C GLU A 214 -23.11 -6.71 4.65
N PHE A 215 -21.92 -6.73 4.06
CA PHE A 215 -21.06 -5.54 3.91
C PHE A 215 -21.65 -4.55 2.92
N ALA A 216 -22.09 -5.03 1.75
CA ALA A 216 -22.61 -4.19 0.67
C ALA A 216 -23.88 -3.42 1.09
N LEU A 217 -24.81 -4.07 1.80
CA LEU A 217 -26.04 -3.44 2.26
C LEU A 217 -25.80 -2.28 3.23
N ARG A 218 -24.68 -2.30 3.95
CA ARG A 218 -24.30 -1.27 4.93
C ARG A 218 -23.22 -0.32 4.42
N GLY A 219 -22.88 -0.40 3.13
CA GLY A 219 -21.89 0.46 2.50
C GLY A 219 -20.47 0.30 3.04
N ILE A 220 -20.13 -0.87 3.62
CA ILE A 220 -18.81 -1.13 4.18
C ILE A 220 -17.85 -1.58 3.08
N ASN A 221 -16.77 -0.83 2.89
CA ASN A 221 -15.78 -1.13 1.86
C ASN A 221 -14.83 -2.25 2.30
N LEU A 222 -14.69 -3.27 1.46
CA LEU A 222 -13.69 -4.32 1.62
C LEU A 222 -12.36 -3.86 1.01
N THR A 223 -11.26 -4.11 1.71
CA THR A 223 -9.90 -3.78 1.27
C THR A 223 -9.09 -5.01 0.90
N ARG A 224 -9.47 -6.19 1.40
CA ARG A 224 -8.86 -7.47 1.02
C ARG A 224 -9.87 -8.59 1.19
N ILE A 225 -9.84 -9.55 0.27
CA ILE A 225 -10.55 -10.83 0.37
C ILE A 225 -9.65 -11.94 -0.15
N GLU A 226 -9.53 -13.02 0.60
CA GLU A 226 -8.72 -14.16 0.22
C GLU A 226 -9.34 -15.46 0.72
N SER A 227 -9.31 -16.51 -0.12
CA SER A 227 -9.76 -17.85 0.24
C SER A 227 -8.56 -18.78 0.38
N ARG A 228 -8.64 -19.68 1.36
CA ARG A 228 -7.63 -20.71 1.63
C ARG A 228 -8.32 -22.04 1.90
N PRO A 229 -7.82 -23.17 1.39
CA PRO A 229 -8.34 -24.47 1.75
C PRO A 229 -8.03 -24.75 3.22
N ALA A 230 -9.03 -25.19 3.98
CA ALA A 230 -8.83 -25.62 5.36
C ALA A 230 -7.99 -26.90 5.36
N LYS A 231 -6.78 -26.88 5.94
CA LYS A 231 -5.85 -28.03 6.00
C LYS A 231 -6.40 -29.28 6.70
N LYS A 232 -7.64 -29.25 7.22
CA LYS A 232 -8.29 -30.36 7.95
C LYS A 232 -9.18 -31.25 7.06
N ASN A 233 -9.84 -30.73 6.00
CA ASN A 233 -10.73 -31.51 5.12
C ASN A 233 -10.85 -30.86 3.73
N LEU A 234 -10.85 -31.65 2.65
CA LEU A 234 -11.19 -31.16 1.29
C LEU A 234 -12.62 -30.58 1.28
N GLY A 235 -12.80 -29.43 0.64
CA GLY A 235 -14.11 -28.76 0.49
C GLY A 235 -14.40 -27.66 1.53
N ASN A 236 -13.74 -27.66 2.68
CA ASN A 236 -13.91 -26.56 3.65
C ASN A 236 -12.91 -25.44 3.34
N TYR A 237 -13.42 -24.21 3.15
CA TYR A 237 -12.60 -23.02 2.91
C TYR A 237 -12.65 -22.07 4.09
N VAL A 238 -11.49 -21.47 4.37
CA VAL A 238 -11.35 -20.35 5.29
C VAL A 238 -11.17 -19.09 4.46
N PHE A 239 -11.92 -18.06 4.81
CA PHE A 239 -11.88 -16.75 4.18
C PHE A 239 -11.27 -15.74 5.12
N PHE A 240 -10.42 -14.88 4.56
CA PHE A 240 -9.82 -13.73 5.22
C PHE A 240 -10.40 -12.48 4.57
N ILE A 241 -10.98 -11.60 5.39
CA ILE A 241 -11.50 -10.33 4.91
C ILE A 241 -10.93 -9.21 5.76
N ASP A 242 -10.45 -8.17 5.07
CA ASP A 242 -10.13 -6.89 5.68
C ASP A 242 -11.09 -5.82 5.16
N PHE A 243 -11.66 -5.01 6.04
CA PHE A 243 -12.62 -3.98 5.66
C PHE A 243 -12.46 -2.70 6.48
N LEU A 244 -12.90 -1.58 5.93
CA LEU A 244 -12.85 -0.29 6.61
C LEU A 244 -13.94 -0.20 7.68
N GLY A 245 -13.55 0.09 8.91
CA GLY A 245 -14.46 0.18 10.06
C GLY A 245 -13.83 -0.34 11.34
N SER A 246 -14.39 0.07 12.47
CA SER A 246 -14.00 -0.35 13.83
C SER A 246 -15.13 -1.15 14.47
N GLN A 247 -14.80 -2.17 15.27
CA GLN A 247 -15.76 -2.90 16.11
C GLN A 247 -16.58 -2.00 17.06
N GLY A 248 -16.11 -0.78 17.34
CA GLY A 248 -16.87 0.20 18.12
C GLY A 248 -18.01 0.89 17.34
N GLN A 249 -18.09 0.72 16.02
CA GLN A 249 -19.11 1.35 15.18
C GLN A 249 -20.37 0.47 15.10
N PRO A 250 -21.58 1.02 15.30
CA PRO A 250 -22.83 0.24 15.25
C PRO A 250 -23.00 -0.53 13.94
N GLY A 251 -22.72 0.11 12.79
CA GLY A 251 -22.83 -0.55 11.48
C GLY A 251 -21.87 -1.74 11.31
N VAL A 252 -20.68 -1.68 11.92
CA VAL A 252 -19.73 -2.80 11.91
C VAL A 252 -20.19 -3.92 12.84
N GLN A 253 -20.72 -3.60 14.03
CA GLN A 253 -21.27 -4.59 14.96
C GLN A 253 -22.42 -5.38 14.32
N GLU A 254 -23.31 -4.69 13.61
CA GLU A 254 -24.39 -5.35 12.86
C GLU A 254 -23.85 -6.28 11.76
N VAL A 255 -22.86 -5.84 10.98
CA VAL A 255 -22.23 -6.70 9.96
C VAL A 255 -21.60 -7.93 10.62
N LEU A 256 -20.85 -7.75 11.70
CA LEU A 256 -20.21 -8.87 12.39
C LEU A 256 -21.24 -9.87 12.92
N GLY A 257 -22.38 -9.41 13.44
CA GLY A 257 -23.48 -10.27 13.85
C GLY A 257 -24.14 -11.02 12.68
N GLY A 258 -24.35 -10.34 11.56
CA GLY A 258 -24.87 -10.94 10.33
C GLY A 258 -23.93 -12.00 9.76
N VAL A 259 -22.64 -11.69 9.68
CA VAL A 259 -21.60 -12.63 9.22
C VAL A 259 -21.46 -13.81 10.17
N ALA A 260 -21.50 -13.60 11.48
CA ALA A 260 -21.45 -14.69 12.47
C ALA A 260 -22.59 -15.69 12.27
N SER A 261 -23.78 -15.22 11.92
CA SER A 261 -24.95 -16.08 11.68
C SER A 261 -24.87 -16.89 10.38
N LEU A 262 -24.02 -16.47 9.43
CA LEU A 262 -23.86 -17.10 8.11
C LEU A 262 -22.63 -18.00 8.00
N THR A 263 -21.74 -17.98 9.00
CA THR A 263 -20.40 -18.56 8.93
C THR A 263 -20.15 -19.59 10.03
N VAL A 264 -19.11 -20.40 9.84
CA VAL A 264 -18.64 -21.36 10.85
C VAL A 264 -17.32 -20.85 11.41
N GLY A 265 -17.29 -20.55 12.71
CA GLY A 265 -16.06 -20.13 13.40
C GLY A 265 -15.55 -18.75 12.96
N LEU A 266 -16.40 -17.71 13.07
CA LEU A 266 -15.97 -16.33 12.90
C LEU A 266 -14.97 -15.96 14.00
N LYS A 267 -13.74 -15.65 13.61
CA LYS A 267 -12.68 -15.09 14.46
C LYS A 267 -12.39 -13.67 14.02
N ILE A 268 -12.56 -12.73 14.95
CA ILE A 268 -12.17 -11.33 14.73
C ILE A 268 -10.71 -11.20 15.13
N LEU A 269 -9.85 -10.92 14.15
CA LEU A 269 -8.42 -10.73 14.40
C LEU A 269 -8.14 -9.40 15.11
N GLY A 270 -8.96 -8.40 14.87
CA GLY A 270 -8.88 -7.11 15.56
C GLY A 270 -9.31 -5.96 14.69
N SER A 271 -9.61 -4.83 15.34
CA SER A 271 -9.78 -3.53 14.71
C SER A 271 -8.59 -2.65 15.05
N TYR A 272 -7.95 -2.10 14.04
CA TYR A 272 -6.70 -1.36 14.20
C TYR A 272 -6.67 -0.14 13.27
N PRO A 273 -5.92 0.91 13.62
CA PRO A 273 -5.73 2.06 12.74
C PRO A 273 -5.18 1.59 11.39
N ALA A 274 -5.86 1.96 10.31
CA ALA A 274 -5.39 1.68 8.97
C ALA A 274 -4.20 2.59 8.66
N TRP A 275 -3.25 2.08 7.87
CA TRP A 275 -2.03 2.78 7.48
C TRP A 275 -2.26 4.18 6.86
N ASN A 276 -3.46 4.44 6.33
CA ASN A 276 -3.77 5.67 5.61
C ASN A 276 -5.23 6.12 5.70
N CYS A 277 -5.96 5.73 6.74
CA CYS A 277 -7.34 6.21 6.92
C CYS A 277 -7.50 7.19 8.10
N ALA A 278 -6.41 7.52 8.80
CA ALA A 278 -6.31 8.81 9.44
C ALA A 278 -5.94 9.83 8.35
N GLY A 279 -6.84 10.75 8.03
CA GLY A 279 -6.32 12.10 7.77
C GLY A 279 -5.52 12.47 9.01
N THR A 280 -4.21 12.64 8.83
CA THR A 280 -3.22 13.23 9.75
C THR A 280 -3.36 12.90 11.25
N ASP A 281 -2.26 12.38 11.82
CA ASP A 281 -2.00 12.25 13.27
C ASP A 281 -2.37 10.92 13.93
N ALA A 282 -1.60 9.87 13.64
CA ALA A 282 -1.06 8.98 14.69
C ALA A 282 -0.13 7.94 14.06
N PHE A 283 1.18 8.13 14.29
CA PHE A 283 2.28 7.14 14.39
C PHE A 283 3.58 7.74 13.86
N ALA A 284 3.98 8.86 14.50
CA ALA A 284 5.34 9.36 14.54
C ALA A 284 5.49 10.12 15.88
N SER A 285 5.66 9.38 16.97
CA SER A 285 6.31 9.97 18.15
C SER A 285 7.73 10.28 17.71
N GLY A 286 7.97 11.56 17.41
CA GLY A 286 9.21 12.10 16.84
C GLY A 286 9.05 13.27 15.88
N GLY A 287 7.86 13.42 15.29
CA GLY A 287 7.58 14.51 14.36
C GLY A 287 6.97 15.76 15.00
N ARG A 288 6.60 15.73 16.29
CA ARG A 288 5.69 16.73 16.88
C ARG A 288 6.21 18.15 16.88
N GLU A 289 7.53 18.37 16.88
CA GLU A 289 8.05 19.74 16.71
C GLU A 289 8.10 20.16 15.24
N ALA A 290 8.42 19.25 14.32
CA ALA A 290 8.55 19.59 12.91
C ALA A 290 7.19 19.87 12.23
N SER A 291 6.14 19.09 12.52
CA SER A 291 4.78 19.30 11.98
C SER A 291 4.08 20.53 12.57
N LEU A 292 4.53 21.05 13.72
CA LEU A 292 4.09 22.34 14.26
C LEU A 292 4.97 23.52 13.79
N THR A 293 6.10 23.27 13.10
CA THR A 293 6.84 24.35 12.46
C THR A 293 6.16 24.77 11.16
N LEU A 294 6.19 26.06 10.85
CA LEU A 294 5.72 26.60 9.58
C LEU A 294 6.37 25.90 8.36
N ALA A 295 7.62 25.45 8.50
CA ALA A 295 8.34 24.72 7.46
C ALA A 295 7.88 23.26 7.28
N GLY A 296 7.35 22.62 8.33
CA GLY A 296 6.72 21.31 8.23
C GLY A 296 5.37 21.40 7.51
N LEU A 297 4.50 22.29 7.98
CA LEU A 297 3.19 22.54 7.36
C LEU A 297 3.32 22.95 5.88
N ARG A 298 4.33 23.75 5.53
CA ARG A 298 4.59 24.10 4.12
C ARG A 298 4.95 22.89 3.26
N ARG A 299 5.76 21.95 3.76
CA ARG A 299 6.09 20.73 3.02
C ARG A 299 4.88 19.80 2.86
N GLU A 300 4.01 19.76 3.86
CA GLU A 300 2.74 19.04 3.76
C GLU A 300 1.80 19.68 2.73
N LEU A 301 1.70 21.02 2.72
CA LEU A 301 1.00 21.77 1.67
C LEU A 301 1.59 21.50 0.28
N ASP A 302 2.92 21.56 0.13
CA ASP A 302 3.60 21.28 -1.13
C ASP A 302 3.27 19.87 -1.67
N ALA A 303 3.16 18.88 -0.77
CA ALA A 303 2.80 17.51 -1.13
C ALA A 303 1.33 17.41 -1.57
N VAL A 304 0.41 18.12 -0.90
CA VAL A 304 -0.99 18.23 -1.33
C VAL A 304 -1.09 18.94 -2.67
N ASP A 305 -0.35 20.03 -2.87
CA ASP A 305 -0.31 20.81 -4.11
C ASP A 305 0.21 20.00 -5.29
N ALA A 306 1.26 19.20 -5.08
CA ALA A 306 1.76 18.26 -6.08
C ALA A 306 0.66 17.27 -6.51
N ARG A 307 -0.10 16.75 -5.53
CA ARG A 307 -1.21 15.83 -5.83
C ARG A 307 -2.36 16.52 -6.55
N ILE A 308 -2.70 17.75 -6.20
CA ILE A 308 -3.69 18.57 -6.91
C ILE A 308 -3.25 18.74 -8.37
N ALA A 309 -1.99 19.08 -8.61
CA ALA A 309 -1.45 19.26 -9.96
C ALA A 309 -1.54 17.97 -10.80
N GLU A 310 -1.16 16.82 -10.22
CA GLU A 310 -1.28 15.51 -10.88
C GLU A 310 -2.73 15.18 -11.26
N LEU A 311 -3.67 15.38 -10.33
CA LEU A 311 -5.09 15.10 -10.53
C LEU A 311 -5.70 16.04 -11.59
N LEU A 312 -5.32 17.32 -11.60
CA LEU A 312 -5.72 18.28 -12.64
C LEU A 312 -5.19 17.86 -14.02
N ALA A 313 -3.94 17.38 -14.10
CA ALA A 313 -3.37 16.87 -15.34
C ALA A 313 -4.11 15.60 -15.82
N GLN A 314 -4.42 14.66 -14.92
CA GLN A 314 -5.20 13.47 -15.23
C GLN A 314 -6.61 13.84 -15.73
N ARG A 315 -7.28 14.76 -15.04
CA ARG A 315 -8.60 15.25 -15.43
C ARG A 315 -8.57 15.93 -16.80
N THR A 316 -7.53 16.69 -17.08
CA THR A 316 -7.32 17.34 -18.39
C THR A 316 -7.23 16.30 -19.51
N ARG A 317 -6.48 15.21 -19.30
CA ARG A 317 -6.43 14.08 -20.26
C ARG A 317 -7.79 13.41 -20.47
N LEU A 318 -8.63 13.34 -19.45
CA LEU A 318 -9.98 12.78 -19.57
C LEU A 318 -10.93 13.73 -20.33
N ILE A 319 -10.89 15.03 -20.05
CA ILE A 319 -11.62 16.06 -20.82
C ILE A 319 -11.27 15.96 -22.30
N ASP A 320 -9.97 15.80 -22.57
CA ASP A 320 -9.42 15.68 -23.90
C ASP A 320 -10.00 14.47 -24.66
N ARG A 321 -10.17 13.33 -23.99
CA ARG A 321 -10.83 12.14 -24.55
C ARG A 321 -12.33 12.35 -24.73
N VAL A 322 -13.00 12.99 -23.77
CA VAL A 322 -14.44 13.33 -23.87
C VAL A 322 -14.69 14.27 -25.07
N ALA A 323 -13.82 15.25 -25.28
CA ALA A 323 -13.90 16.17 -26.42
C ALA A 323 -13.81 15.42 -27.75
N SER A 324 -12.92 14.43 -27.87
CA SER A 324 -12.79 13.59 -29.06
C SER A 324 -14.05 12.77 -29.36
N LEU A 325 -14.73 12.27 -28.33
CA LEU A 325 -15.97 11.50 -28.50
C LEU A 325 -17.19 12.38 -28.84
N LYS A 326 -17.23 13.61 -28.32
CA LYS A 326 -18.33 14.57 -28.54
C LYS A 326 -18.27 15.32 -29.89
N GLN A 327 -17.30 15.04 -30.77
CA GLN A 327 -17.16 15.69 -32.08
C GLN A 327 -18.42 15.59 -32.96
N ASN A 328 -19.33 14.65 -32.68
CA ASN A 328 -20.53 14.39 -33.47
C ASN A 328 -21.84 14.93 -32.86
N GLU A 329 -21.84 15.48 -31.65
CA GLU A 329 -23.09 15.79 -30.91
C GLU A 329 -23.39 17.29 -30.73
N GLY A 330 -22.50 18.18 -31.19
CA GLY A 330 -22.76 19.63 -31.34
C GLY A 330 -22.96 20.45 -30.04
N ASN A 331 -23.26 19.84 -28.89
CA ASN A 331 -23.48 20.56 -27.65
C ASN A 331 -22.38 20.30 -26.59
N ILE A 332 -21.52 21.30 -26.40
CA ILE A 332 -20.38 21.26 -25.48
C ILE A 332 -20.85 21.42 -24.02
N ARG A 333 -21.94 22.16 -23.80
CA ARG A 333 -22.38 22.56 -22.47
C ARG A 333 -23.68 21.86 -22.07
N ASP A 334 -23.67 21.28 -20.88
CA ASP A 334 -24.83 20.62 -20.28
C ASP A 334 -25.04 21.21 -18.87
N PRO A 335 -25.96 22.20 -18.73
CA PRO A 335 -26.21 22.87 -17.46
C PRO A 335 -26.72 21.93 -16.37
N LEU A 336 -27.51 20.92 -16.71
CA LEU A 336 -28.02 19.94 -15.74
C LEU A 336 -26.89 19.07 -15.21
N ARG A 337 -25.96 18.67 -16.08
CA ARG A 337 -24.77 17.92 -15.68
C ARG A 337 -23.80 18.77 -14.86
N GLU A 338 -23.63 20.05 -15.19
CA GLU A 338 -22.82 20.99 -14.39
C GLU A 338 -23.38 21.10 -12.95
N GLU A 339 -24.69 21.25 -12.79
CA GLU A 339 -25.33 21.36 -11.47
C GLU A 339 -25.19 20.05 -10.66
N GLN A 340 -25.33 18.89 -11.32
CA GLN A 340 -25.09 17.57 -10.69
C GLN A 340 -23.64 17.40 -10.21
N ILE A 341 -22.68 17.94 -10.95
CA ILE A 341 -21.27 17.88 -10.55
C ILE A 341 -21.04 18.77 -9.34
N LEU A 342 -21.58 19.99 -9.34
CA LEU A 342 -21.42 20.93 -8.23
C LEU A 342 -22.09 20.39 -6.94
N SER A 343 -23.30 19.83 -7.04
CA SER A 343 -23.96 19.22 -5.88
C SER A 343 -23.18 18.03 -5.32
N ARG A 344 -22.63 17.18 -6.18
CA ARG A 344 -21.77 16.06 -5.77
C ARG A 344 -20.48 16.54 -5.10
N VAL A 345 -19.85 17.60 -5.62
CA VAL A 345 -18.61 18.15 -5.05
C VAL A 345 -18.86 18.77 -3.68
N ARG A 346 -19.98 19.49 -3.49
CA ARG A 346 -20.38 19.99 -2.17
C ARG A 346 -20.52 18.84 -1.16
N GLN A 347 -21.21 17.75 -1.54
CA GLN A 347 -21.35 16.58 -0.66
C GLN A 347 -20.02 15.90 -0.35
N LEU A 348 -19.15 15.73 -1.34
CA LEU A 348 -17.82 15.15 -1.13
C LEU A 348 -16.95 16.02 -0.22
N SER A 349 -16.96 17.35 -0.42
CA SER A 349 -16.23 18.29 0.44
C SER A 349 -16.74 18.24 1.88
N LEU A 350 -18.07 18.25 2.05
CA LEU A 350 -18.69 18.15 3.38
C LEU A 350 -18.31 16.85 4.10
N THR A 351 -18.31 15.73 3.36
CA THR A 351 -17.95 14.40 3.91
C THR A 351 -16.47 14.32 4.29
N ALA A 352 -15.61 15.06 3.57
CA ALA A 352 -14.18 15.15 3.84
C ALA A 352 -13.83 16.20 4.92
N GLY A 353 -14.81 16.90 5.50
CA GLY A 353 -14.59 17.98 6.47
C GLY A 353 -14.00 19.26 5.86
N GLY A 354 -14.10 19.44 4.54
CA GLY A 354 -13.58 20.59 3.80
C GLY A 354 -14.63 21.67 3.55
N ASP A 355 -14.16 22.89 3.27
CA ASP A 355 -15.00 24.06 2.97
C ASP A 355 -15.77 23.86 1.65
N THR A 356 -17.11 23.77 1.76
CA THR A 356 -18.00 23.54 0.63
C THR A 356 -18.08 24.73 -0.33
N GLU A 357 -17.91 25.96 0.16
CA GLU A 357 -17.94 27.17 -0.67
C GLU A 357 -16.67 27.25 -1.51
N LEU A 358 -15.50 27.08 -0.89
CA LEU A 358 -14.22 27.02 -1.59
C LEU A 358 -14.20 25.88 -2.63
N ALA A 359 -14.67 24.69 -2.25
CA ALA A 359 -14.73 23.55 -3.17
C ALA A 359 -15.57 23.86 -4.40
N GLU A 360 -16.70 24.54 -4.22
CA GLU A 360 -17.56 24.96 -5.32
C GLU A 360 -16.89 26.00 -6.22
N GLU A 361 -16.26 27.03 -5.65
CA GLU A 361 -15.57 28.08 -6.41
C GLU A 361 -14.47 27.50 -7.31
N VAL A 362 -13.62 26.64 -6.72
CA VAL A 362 -12.56 25.93 -7.44
C VAL A 362 -13.16 25.09 -8.56
N TRP A 363 -14.24 24.36 -8.28
CA TRP A 363 -14.87 23.52 -9.30
C TRP A 363 -15.52 24.31 -10.44
N ARG A 364 -16.09 25.48 -10.15
CA ARG A 364 -16.60 26.40 -11.18
C ARG A 364 -15.47 26.90 -12.08
N VAL A 365 -14.28 27.17 -11.55
CA VAL A 365 -13.08 27.51 -12.35
C VAL A 365 -12.67 26.33 -13.23
N ILE A 366 -12.61 25.13 -12.66
CA ILE A 366 -12.25 23.90 -13.38
C ILE A 366 -13.25 23.59 -14.50
N LEU A 367 -14.55 23.73 -14.26
CA LEU A 367 -15.60 23.52 -15.28
C LEU A 367 -15.47 24.54 -16.41
N ARG A 368 -15.25 25.82 -16.10
CA ARG A 368 -14.98 26.86 -17.11
C ARG A 368 -13.75 26.53 -17.97
N HIS A 369 -12.67 26.06 -17.36
CA HIS A 369 -11.48 25.60 -18.10
C HIS A 369 -11.81 24.40 -19.00
N SER A 370 -12.60 23.45 -18.50
CA SER A 370 -13.02 22.24 -19.24
C SER A 370 -13.79 22.61 -20.51
N VAL A 371 -14.78 23.50 -20.41
CA VAL A 371 -15.61 23.96 -21.54
C VAL A 371 -14.75 24.69 -22.58
N ARG A 372 -13.87 25.61 -22.14
CA ARG A 372 -12.95 26.33 -23.05
C ARG A 372 -12.03 25.37 -23.81
N ARG A 373 -11.51 24.35 -23.13
CA ARG A 373 -10.61 23.36 -23.73
C ARG A 373 -11.32 22.47 -24.75
N GLN A 374 -12.56 22.04 -24.46
CA GLN A 374 -13.38 21.28 -25.41
C GLN A 374 -13.71 22.12 -26.65
N ALA A 375 -14.07 23.40 -26.47
CA ALA A 375 -14.32 24.33 -27.57
C ALA A 375 -13.09 24.54 -28.46
N SER A 376 -11.91 24.74 -27.87
CA SER A 376 -10.66 24.89 -28.62
C SER A 376 -10.35 23.66 -29.48
N ARG A 377 -10.60 22.45 -28.98
CA ARG A 377 -10.35 21.21 -29.74
C ARG A 377 -11.34 20.96 -30.87
N LEU A 378 -12.61 21.28 -30.66
CA LEU A 378 -13.61 21.20 -31.72
C LEU A 378 -13.29 22.19 -32.85
N ALA A 379 -12.82 23.39 -32.51
CA ALA A 379 -12.34 24.37 -33.50
C ALA A 379 -11.11 23.87 -34.27
N SER A 380 -10.12 23.27 -33.60
CA SER A 380 -8.95 22.68 -34.27
C SER A 380 -9.28 21.45 -35.13
N GLY A 381 -10.24 20.61 -34.72
CA GLY A 381 -10.72 19.48 -35.51
C GLY A 381 -11.51 19.91 -36.76
N ALA A 382 -12.33 20.95 -36.65
CA ALA A 382 -13.07 21.52 -37.78
C ALA A 382 -12.15 22.19 -38.83
N ALA A 383 -11.03 22.78 -38.40
CA ALA A 383 -10.02 23.34 -39.30
C ALA A 383 -9.26 22.26 -40.09
N GLY A 384 -8.97 21.11 -39.46
CA GLY A 384 -8.35 19.96 -40.13
C GLY A 384 -9.25 19.31 -41.18
N ASN A 385 -10.56 19.21 -40.92
CA ASN A 385 -11.52 18.65 -41.89
C ASN A 385 -11.81 19.59 -43.09
N ARG A 386 -11.65 20.92 -42.96
CA ARG A 386 -11.83 21.85 -44.09
C ARG A 386 -10.70 21.80 -45.12
N GLN A 387 -9.47 21.42 -44.74
CA GLN A 387 -8.36 21.28 -45.69
C GLN A 387 -8.44 20.01 -46.55
N GLN A 388 -9.25 19.02 -46.16
CA GLN A 388 -9.47 17.79 -46.96
C GLN A 388 -10.69 17.88 -47.91
N ALA A 389 -11.45 18.98 -47.89
CA ALA A 389 -12.69 19.14 -48.67
C ALA A 389 -12.62 20.29 -49.69
N LEU A 390 -11.46 20.49 -50.34
CA LEU A 390 -11.37 21.30 -51.56
C LEU A 390 -11.61 20.37 -52.76
N PRO A 391 -12.65 20.61 -53.60
CA PRO A 391 -12.91 19.79 -54.76
C PRO A 391 -11.81 19.99 -55.80
N GLN A 392 -11.20 18.89 -56.25
CA GLN A 392 -10.48 18.91 -57.52
C GLN A 392 -11.50 19.03 -58.64
N ALA A 393 -11.40 20.10 -59.43
CA ALA A 393 -11.91 20.14 -60.79
C ALA A 393 -11.33 21.37 -61.53
N PRO A 394 -11.24 21.32 -62.87
CA PRO A 394 -11.63 20.21 -63.76
C PRO A 394 -10.46 19.34 -64.22
#